data_AF-A0A7W8XSM7-F1
#
_entry.id   AF-A0A7W8XSM7-F1
#
_cell.length_a   1.000
_cell.length_b   1.000
_cell.length_c   1.000
_cell.angle_alpha   90.00
_cell.angle_beta   90.00
_cell.angle_gamma   90.00
#
_symmetry.space_group_name_H-M   'P 1'
#
loop_
_entity.id
_entity.type
_entity.pdbx_description
1 polymer ?
#
loop_
_entity_poly.entity_id
_entity_poly.type
_entity_poly.pdbx_seq_one_letter_code
_entity_poly.pdbx_strand_id
1 'polypeptide(L)'
;MVLIDDLDRCLPDTAIETLEAVRLFVFTSRTAFVVAADEAMIEYAVRKHFPDLPDTTGPQTYARNYLEKLIQVPFRIPALGDTETRIYVTLLLVGAELGDSDPAFNALIGVARERLKRPWTSGALDSASVRAALGAKASRANNALALSDQIGPILASGTKGNPRQIKRFLNTLVLRQRTAEARGFGDDVKLPVLAKLMLAERFIPRLFDQIAAAAAAAPDGKCPDLAALEAAATATEDDKPKAKASKPGGKDGEAAKAAPKLEAVKTTESALLGEWLSSPVIKAWATVPTIIGEEDLRPYLFVAKDRKDYFGAASVLGHLAAVVEQLFGGKLAVQGLEADLKRLAPPEAAQVFEAVRGRIVGADAIETEPPGTAGLAVLVKAHPTLQGELVDFLEPLPRDRLGPWVCVGWEGVLKEGEAVQRFDRLLQTWGKEGGAMLRAAANGVLRTRLGGR
;
A
#
# COMPACT_ATOMS: atom_id res chain seq x y z
N MET A 1 -41.63 27.37 -3.51
CA MET A 1 -40.41 26.64 -3.90
C MET A 1 -40.27 25.48 -2.93
N VAL A 2 -40.18 24.25 -3.45
CA VAL A 2 -39.96 23.03 -2.66
C VAL A 2 -38.58 22.51 -3.02
N LEU A 3 -37.71 22.35 -2.01
CA LEU A 3 -36.39 21.75 -2.16
C LEU A 3 -36.46 20.29 -1.70
N ILE A 4 -36.00 19.39 -2.56
CA ILE A 4 -35.90 17.96 -2.29
C ILE A 4 -34.41 17.61 -2.40
N ASP A 5 -33.82 17.20 -1.28
CA ASP A 5 -32.39 16.85 -1.18
C ASP A 5 -32.24 15.38 -0.82
N ASP A 6 -31.08 14.79 -1.14
CA ASP A 6 -30.75 13.38 -0.89
C ASP A 6 -31.79 12.36 -1.42
N LEU A 7 -32.49 12.69 -2.52
CA LEU A 7 -33.51 11.81 -3.11
C LEU A 7 -32.94 10.44 -3.53
N ASP A 8 -31.66 10.41 -3.91
CA ASP A 8 -30.89 9.22 -4.24
C ASP A 8 -30.62 8.28 -3.06
N ARG A 9 -30.94 8.69 -1.82
CA ARG A 9 -30.84 7.84 -0.63
C ARG A 9 -32.14 7.12 -0.29
N CYS A 10 -33.24 7.49 -0.92
CA CYS A 10 -34.50 6.80 -0.79
C CYS A 10 -34.41 5.40 -1.42
N LEU A 11 -35.33 4.51 -1.03
CA LEU A 11 -35.53 3.27 -1.77
C LEU A 11 -35.93 3.60 -3.21
N PRO A 12 -35.53 2.77 -4.20
CA PRO A 12 -35.83 2.99 -5.61
C PRO A 12 -37.28 3.37 -5.90
N ASP A 13 -38.24 2.62 -5.38
CA ASP A 13 -39.67 2.87 -5.63
C ASP A 13 -40.12 4.22 -5.06
N THR A 14 -39.71 4.53 -3.82
CA THR A 14 -40.00 5.82 -3.18
C THR A 14 -39.40 7.00 -3.95
N ALA A 15 -38.18 6.86 -4.48
CA ALA A 15 -37.54 7.92 -5.26
C ALA A 15 -38.31 8.20 -6.55
N ILE A 16 -38.77 7.15 -7.25
CA ILE A 16 -39.55 7.28 -8.49
C ILE A 16 -40.95 7.84 -8.19
N GLU A 17 -41.67 7.29 -7.22
CA GLU A 17 -42.99 7.80 -6.80
C GLU A 17 -42.93 9.28 -6.43
N THR A 18 -41.87 9.71 -5.76
CA THR A 18 -41.65 11.12 -5.41
C THR A 18 -41.48 11.99 -6.66
N LEU A 19 -40.68 11.55 -7.64
CA LEU A 19 -40.50 12.29 -8.90
C LEU A 19 -41.79 12.35 -9.73
N GLU A 20 -42.56 11.27 -9.76
CA GLU A 20 -43.86 11.24 -10.43
C GLU A 20 -44.88 12.15 -9.76
N ALA A 21 -44.91 12.16 -8.42
CA ALA A 21 -45.73 13.08 -7.65
C ALA A 21 -45.34 14.54 -7.96
N VAL A 22 -44.03 14.86 -7.96
CA VAL A 22 -43.54 16.20 -8.33
C VAL A 22 -44.06 16.61 -9.70
N ARG A 23 -43.99 15.72 -10.70
CA ARG A 23 -44.48 15.99 -12.07
C ARG A 23 -45.94 16.46 -12.11
N LEU A 24 -46.81 15.91 -11.26
CA LEU A 24 -48.22 16.31 -11.18
C LEU A 24 -48.38 17.78 -10.74
N PHE A 25 -47.50 18.26 -9.87
CA PHE A 25 -47.56 19.62 -9.33
C PHE A 25 -46.78 20.65 -10.14
N VAL A 26 -45.86 20.23 -11.03
CA VAL A 26 -45.04 21.13 -11.85
C VAL A 26 -45.88 22.00 -12.81
N PHE A 27 -47.10 21.58 -13.15
CA PHE A 27 -48.01 22.37 -13.99
C PHE A 27 -48.86 23.41 -13.22
N THR A 28 -48.72 23.47 -11.89
CA THR A 28 -49.45 24.45 -11.06
C THR A 28 -48.75 25.81 -11.06
N SER A 29 -49.56 26.87 -11.06
CA SER A 29 -49.03 28.25 -11.02
C SER A 29 -48.26 28.52 -9.73
N ARG A 30 -47.12 29.21 -9.83
CA ARG A 30 -46.26 29.64 -8.70
C ARG A 30 -45.60 28.50 -7.91
N THR A 31 -45.46 27.32 -8.51
CA THR A 31 -44.75 26.19 -7.90
C THR A 31 -43.42 25.96 -8.62
N ALA A 32 -42.35 25.73 -7.87
CA ALA A 32 -41.04 25.38 -8.38
C ALA A 32 -40.44 24.30 -7.48
N PHE A 33 -39.91 23.24 -8.09
CA PHE A 33 -39.24 22.14 -7.42
C PHE A 33 -37.76 22.16 -7.77
N VAL A 34 -36.90 22.08 -6.76
CA VAL A 34 -35.46 21.91 -6.91
C VAL A 34 -35.10 20.56 -6.34
N VAL A 35 -34.53 19.68 -7.16
CA VAL A 35 -34.15 18.33 -6.76
C VAL A 35 -32.63 18.22 -6.80
N ALA A 36 -32.03 17.84 -5.69
CA ALA A 36 -30.62 17.47 -5.59
C ALA A 36 -30.51 15.96 -5.38
N ALA A 37 -29.80 15.28 -6.28
CA ALA A 37 -29.62 13.84 -6.26
C ALA A 37 -28.40 13.43 -7.09
N ASP A 38 -27.83 12.26 -6.79
CA ASP A 38 -26.88 11.57 -7.68
C ASP A 38 -27.61 10.97 -8.89
N GLU A 39 -27.29 11.46 -10.09
CA GLU A 39 -27.87 11.02 -11.37
C GLU A 39 -27.77 9.49 -11.55
N ALA A 40 -26.65 8.87 -11.17
CA ALA A 40 -26.43 7.43 -11.36
C ALA A 40 -27.32 6.59 -10.44
N MET A 41 -27.58 7.07 -9.23
CA MET A 41 -28.47 6.39 -8.28
C MET A 41 -29.93 6.48 -8.70
N ILE A 42 -30.34 7.63 -9.26
CA ILE A 42 -31.68 7.76 -9.82
C ILE A 42 -31.82 6.90 -11.08
N GLU A 43 -30.81 6.83 -11.95
CA GLU A 43 -30.82 5.91 -13.10
C GLU A 43 -30.99 4.44 -12.65
N TYR A 44 -30.31 4.04 -11.57
CA TYR A 44 -30.48 2.72 -10.96
C TYR A 44 -31.92 2.51 -10.46
N ALA A 45 -32.51 3.51 -9.81
CA ALA A 45 -33.88 3.43 -9.33
C ALA A 45 -34.88 3.21 -10.46
N VAL A 46 -34.73 3.92 -11.58
CA VAL A 46 -35.58 3.75 -12.78
C VAL A 46 -35.47 2.34 -13.34
N ARG A 47 -34.26 1.78 -13.47
CA ARG A 47 -34.05 0.42 -14.00
C ARG A 47 -34.69 -0.64 -13.13
N LYS A 48 -34.66 -0.46 -11.81
CA LYS A 48 -35.29 -1.40 -10.88
C LYS A 48 -36.81 -1.33 -10.93
N HIS A 49 -37.35 -0.12 -11.04
CA HIS A 49 -38.79 0.12 -11.10
C HIS A 49 -39.42 -0.38 -12.42
N PHE A 50 -38.64 -0.38 -13.52
CA PHE A 50 -39.05 -0.88 -14.82
C PHE A 50 -38.09 -1.98 -15.34
N PRO A 51 -38.22 -3.24 -14.88
CA PRO A 51 -37.26 -4.31 -15.18
C PRO A 51 -37.32 -4.81 -16.64
N ASP A 52 -38.48 -4.72 -17.29
CA ASP A 52 -38.71 -5.23 -18.66
C ASP A 52 -38.40 -4.18 -19.76
N LEU A 53 -37.56 -3.19 -19.43
CA LEU A 53 -37.20 -2.16 -20.39
C LEU A 53 -36.37 -2.75 -21.54
N PRO A 54 -36.75 -2.50 -22.81
CA PRO A 54 -35.92 -2.92 -23.92
C PRO A 54 -34.57 -2.22 -23.83
N ASP A 55 -33.48 -2.98 -24.02
CA ASP A 55 -32.15 -2.40 -24.22
C ASP A 55 -32.24 -1.42 -25.39
N THR A 56 -32.11 -0.14 -25.10
CA THR A 56 -32.29 0.92 -26.09
C THR A 56 -31.25 0.75 -27.19
N THR A 57 -31.67 0.62 -28.43
CA THR A 57 -30.82 0.55 -29.63
C THR A 57 -30.16 1.90 -30.01
N GLY A 58 -30.19 2.89 -29.10
CA GLY A 58 -29.63 4.23 -29.27
C GLY A 58 -28.52 4.56 -28.27
N PRO A 59 -27.87 5.73 -28.41
CA PRO A 59 -26.71 6.11 -27.59
C PRO A 59 -27.03 6.50 -26.13
N GLN A 60 -28.30 6.73 -25.78
CA GLN A 60 -28.74 7.08 -24.42
C GLN A 60 -29.63 5.99 -23.83
N THR A 61 -29.46 5.74 -22.53
CA THR A 61 -30.25 4.75 -21.79
C THR A 61 -31.70 5.23 -21.62
N TYR A 62 -32.65 4.29 -21.53
CA TYR A 62 -34.05 4.63 -21.23
C TYR A 62 -34.18 5.46 -19.93
N ALA A 63 -33.37 5.14 -18.91
CA ALA A 63 -33.35 5.85 -17.64
C ALA A 63 -33.04 7.35 -17.80
N ARG A 64 -32.11 7.70 -18.70
CA ARG A 64 -31.83 9.11 -19.02
C ARG A 64 -32.98 9.80 -19.73
N ASN A 65 -33.60 9.14 -20.71
CA ASN A 65 -34.78 9.67 -21.40
C ASN A 65 -35.96 9.87 -20.44
N TYR A 66 -36.09 9.01 -19.42
CA TYR A 66 -37.08 9.14 -18.37
C TYR A 66 -36.79 10.37 -17.50
N LEU A 67 -35.53 10.57 -17.08
CA LEU A 67 -35.12 11.73 -16.29
C LEU A 67 -35.25 13.05 -17.05
N GLU A 68 -34.89 13.10 -18.34
CA GLU A 68 -35.06 14.30 -19.18
C GLU A 68 -36.53 14.74 -19.30
N LYS A 69 -37.49 13.81 -19.19
CA LYS A 69 -38.93 14.14 -19.21
C LYS A 69 -39.45 14.67 -17.88
N LEU A 70 -38.78 14.35 -16.78
CA LEU A 70 -39.19 14.75 -15.43
C LEU A 70 -38.50 16.03 -14.98
N ILE A 71 -37.23 16.20 -15.35
CA ILE A 71 -36.40 17.34 -14.98
C ILE A 71 -36.32 18.31 -16.16
N GLN A 72 -37.00 19.46 -16.03
CA GLN A 72 -37.03 20.48 -17.08
C GLN A 72 -35.67 21.14 -17.32
N VAL A 73 -34.91 21.36 -16.25
CA VAL A 73 -33.60 22.04 -16.30
C VAL A 73 -32.59 21.23 -15.49
N PRO A 74 -31.81 20.34 -16.12
CA PRO A 74 -30.76 19.62 -15.44
C PRO A 74 -29.56 20.55 -15.17
N PHE A 75 -29.14 20.64 -13.92
CA PHE A 75 -27.95 21.38 -13.51
C PHE A 75 -26.93 20.43 -12.88
N ARG A 76 -25.83 20.17 -13.59
CA ARG A 76 -24.74 19.33 -13.08
C ARG A 76 -23.71 20.21 -12.38
N ILE A 77 -23.42 19.91 -11.11
CA ILE A 77 -22.36 20.59 -10.36
C ILE A 77 -21.01 20.17 -10.97
N PRO A 78 -20.18 21.10 -11.47
CA PRO A 78 -18.88 20.76 -12.03
C PRO A 78 -17.93 20.24 -10.96
N ALA A 79 -17.06 19.30 -11.34
CA ALA A 79 -15.95 18.88 -10.51
C ALA A 79 -14.96 20.03 -10.29
N LEU A 80 -14.26 20.02 -9.16
CA LEU A 80 -13.20 20.99 -8.90
C LEU A 80 -12.00 20.71 -9.82
N GLY A 81 -11.48 21.75 -10.47
CA GLY A 81 -10.19 21.68 -11.14
C GLY A 81 -9.03 21.78 -10.14
N ASP A 82 -7.80 21.83 -10.66
CA ASP A 82 -6.59 21.83 -9.83
C ASP A 82 -6.49 23.09 -8.96
N THR A 83 -6.77 24.26 -9.54
CA THR A 83 -6.76 25.54 -8.83
C THR A 83 -7.84 25.57 -7.75
N GLU A 84 -9.07 25.17 -8.08
CA GLU A 84 -10.17 25.13 -7.10
C GLU A 84 -9.90 24.11 -5.99
N THR A 85 -9.31 22.96 -6.32
CA THR A 85 -8.92 21.95 -5.34
C THR A 85 -7.86 22.49 -4.39
N ARG A 86 -6.81 23.16 -4.88
CA ARG A 86 -5.79 23.77 -4.01
C ARG A 86 -6.38 24.84 -3.08
N ILE A 87 -7.27 25.69 -3.60
CA ILE A 87 -7.97 26.68 -2.79
C ILE A 87 -8.81 25.98 -1.71
N TYR A 88 -9.56 24.95 -2.08
CA TYR A 88 -10.41 24.20 -1.16
C TYR A 88 -9.62 23.47 -0.07
N VAL A 89 -8.51 22.81 -0.42
CA VAL A 89 -7.60 22.14 0.53
C VAL A 89 -7.00 23.17 1.49
N THR A 90 -6.51 24.30 0.98
CA THR A 90 -5.98 25.39 1.81
C THR A 90 -7.03 25.88 2.82
N LEU A 91 -8.26 26.14 2.37
CA LEU A 91 -9.34 26.58 3.26
C LEU A 91 -9.70 25.54 4.31
N LEU A 92 -9.76 24.25 3.97
CA LEU A 92 -10.05 23.19 4.94
C LEU A 92 -8.96 23.08 6.01
N LEU A 93 -7.69 23.16 5.62
CA LEU A 93 -6.56 23.08 6.55
C LEU A 93 -6.46 24.32 7.45
N VAL A 94 -6.63 25.52 6.90
CA VAL A 94 -6.65 26.76 7.70
C VAL A 94 -7.87 26.83 8.61
N GLY A 95 -9.04 26.39 8.13
CA GLY A 95 -10.27 26.30 8.92
C GLY A 95 -10.15 25.32 10.08
N ALA A 96 -9.46 24.19 9.89
CA ALA A 96 -9.18 23.24 10.97
C ALA A 96 -8.28 23.82 12.08
N GLU A 97 -7.40 24.77 11.74
CA GLU A 97 -6.49 25.44 12.69
C GLU A 97 -7.14 26.63 13.42
N LEU A 98 -7.88 27.47 12.69
CA LEU A 98 -8.44 28.72 13.20
C LEU A 98 -9.87 28.57 13.72
N GLY A 99 -10.62 27.59 13.19
CA GLY A 99 -12.05 27.41 13.41
C GLY A 99 -12.92 28.19 12.42
N ASP A 100 -14.08 27.61 12.07
CA ASP A 100 -14.97 28.13 11.02
C ASP A 100 -15.54 29.53 11.31
N SER A 101 -15.61 29.92 12.59
CA SER A 101 -16.15 31.22 13.01
C SER A 101 -15.08 32.32 13.16
N ASP A 102 -13.81 32.03 12.87
CA ASP A 102 -12.75 33.02 13.02
C ASP A 102 -12.89 34.16 11.99
N PRO A 103 -12.87 35.46 12.39
CA PRO A 103 -12.98 36.57 11.45
C PRO A 103 -11.88 36.59 10.38
N ALA A 104 -10.66 36.18 10.71
CA ALA A 104 -9.55 36.12 9.76
C ALA A 104 -9.75 35.01 8.73
N PHE A 105 -10.32 33.88 9.15
CA PHE A 105 -10.69 32.80 8.23
C PHE A 105 -11.82 33.23 7.29
N ASN A 106 -12.84 33.93 7.79
CA ASN A 106 -13.91 34.47 6.97
C ASN A 106 -13.40 35.52 5.95
N ALA A 107 -12.42 36.34 6.32
CA ALA A 107 -11.74 37.24 5.39
C ALA A 107 -11.01 36.47 4.28
N LEU A 108 -10.30 35.38 4.63
CA LEU A 108 -9.64 34.50 3.66
C LEU A 108 -10.65 33.82 2.70
N ILE A 109 -11.82 33.40 3.20
CA ILE A 109 -12.91 32.89 2.35
C ILE A 109 -13.36 33.95 1.34
N GLY A 110 -13.45 35.23 1.76
CA GLY A 110 -13.74 36.34 0.86
C GLY A 110 -12.72 36.45 -0.29
N VAL A 111 -11.42 36.41 0.03
CA VAL A 111 -10.33 36.43 -0.95
C VAL A 111 -10.40 35.23 -1.89
N ALA A 112 -10.65 34.03 -1.34
CA ALA A 112 -10.79 32.81 -2.12
C ALA A 112 -11.97 32.87 -3.09
N ARG A 113 -13.13 33.39 -2.65
CA ARG A 113 -14.31 33.59 -3.51
C ARG A 113 -14.03 34.53 -4.67
N GLU A 114 -13.29 35.60 -4.45
CA GLU A 114 -12.90 36.51 -5.54
C GLU A 114 -12.00 35.80 -6.58
N ARG A 115 -11.04 34.97 -6.14
CA ARG A 115 -10.19 34.18 -7.06
C ARG A 115 -11.01 33.15 -7.85
N LEU A 116 -11.97 32.50 -7.19
CA LEU A 116 -12.86 31.49 -7.79
C LEU A 116 -13.85 32.07 -8.82
N LYS A 117 -13.99 33.40 -8.93
CA LYS A 117 -14.77 33.99 -10.04
C LYS A 117 -14.08 33.80 -11.40
N ARG A 118 -12.74 33.74 -11.42
CA ARG A 118 -11.93 33.58 -12.64
C ARG A 118 -10.70 32.69 -12.37
N PRO A 119 -10.88 31.39 -12.05
CA PRO A 119 -9.79 30.47 -11.71
C PRO A 119 -8.85 30.16 -12.88
N TRP A 120 -9.26 30.41 -14.13
CA TRP A 120 -8.40 30.31 -15.32
C TRP A 120 -7.43 31.49 -15.49
N THR A 121 -7.69 32.62 -14.81
CA THR A 121 -6.82 33.81 -14.84
C THR A 121 -6.06 33.97 -13.52
N SER A 122 -6.70 33.58 -12.43
CA SER A 122 -6.19 33.71 -11.07
C SER A 122 -5.68 32.35 -10.61
N GLY A 123 -4.38 32.23 -10.31
CA GLY A 123 -3.83 31.02 -9.71
C GLY A 123 -4.40 30.74 -8.32
N ALA A 124 -3.95 29.64 -7.69
CA ALA A 124 -4.31 29.29 -6.32
C ALA A 124 -3.97 30.42 -5.33
N LEU A 125 -4.45 30.30 -4.08
CA LEU A 125 -4.10 31.25 -3.01
C LEU A 125 -2.59 31.26 -2.77
N ASP A 126 -1.95 32.40 -3.07
CA ASP A 126 -0.51 32.59 -2.83
C ASP A 126 -0.25 33.00 -1.37
N SER A 127 0.98 32.83 -0.89
CA SER A 127 1.33 33.17 0.49
C SER A 127 1.13 34.66 0.83
N ALA A 128 1.22 35.56 -0.15
CA ALA A 128 1.01 36.99 0.05
C ALA A 128 -0.46 37.30 0.36
N SER A 129 -1.38 36.76 -0.43
CA SER A 129 -2.83 36.92 -0.24
C SER A 129 -3.31 36.31 1.08
N VAL A 130 -2.77 35.14 1.45
CA VAL A 130 -3.08 34.52 2.75
C VAL A 130 -2.52 35.33 3.92
N ARG A 131 -1.30 35.86 3.83
CA ARG A 131 -0.75 36.74 4.88
C ARG A 131 -1.55 38.02 5.05
N ALA A 132 -1.97 38.63 3.94
CA ALA A 132 -2.80 39.83 3.97
C ALA A 132 -4.16 39.56 4.64
N ALA A 133 -4.78 38.41 4.36
CA ALA A 133 -6.07 38.04 4.96
C ALA A 133 -5.97 37.62 6.43
N LEU A 134 -4.92 36.89 6.81
CA LEU A 134 -4.79 36.31 8.16
C LEU A 134 -4.04 37.22 9.16
N GLY A 135 -3.30 38.22 8.69
CA GLY A 135 -2.53 39.14 9.53
C GLY A 135 -1.58 38.40 10.48
N ALA A 136 -1.69 38.68 11.79
CA ALA A 136 -0.87 38.05 12.82
C ALA A 136 -1.02 36.52 12.90
N LYS A 137 -2.13 35.96 12.40
CA LYS A 137 -2.40 34.51 12.41
C LYS A 137 -1.82 33.78 11.19
N ALA A 138 -1.18 34.50 10.26
CA ALA A 138 -0.67 33.92 9.03
C ALA A 138 0.37 32.80 9.24
N SER A 139 1.15 32.86 10.32
CA SER A 139 2.10 31.81 10.67
C SER A 139 1.44 30.44 10.87
N ARG A 140 0.21 30.41 11.38
CA ARG A 140 -0.57 29.18 11.59
C ARG A 140 -1.02 28.53 10.28
N ALA A 141 -1.03 29.27 9.17
CA ALA A 141 -1.42 28.76 7.86
C ALA A 141 -0.24 28.30 6.99
N ASN A 142 1.01 28.51 7.41
CA ASN A 142 2.18 28.16 6.60
C ASN A 142 2.23 26.66 6.27
N ASN A 143 1.98 25.80 7.26
CA ASN A 143 1.95 24.35 7.05
C ASN A 143 0.81 23.92 6.14
N ALA A 144 -0.36 24.58 6.27
CA ALA A 144 -1.51 24.34 5.41
C ALA A 144 -1.23 24.67 3.93
N LEU A 145 -0.57 25.80 3.68
CA LEU A 145 -0.16 26.21 2.33
C LEU A 145 0.86 25.25 1.73
N ALA A 146 1.93 24.94 2.47
CA ALA A 146 2.97 24.02 2.01
C ALA A 146 2.39 22.63 1.70
N LEU A 147 1.54 22.10 2.57
CA LEU A 147 0.90 20.82 2.35
C LEU A 147 -0.05 20.87 1.15
N SER A 148 -0.90 21.90 1.04
CA SER A 148 -1.81 22.09 -0.10
C SER A 148 -1.08 22.15 -1.44
N ASP A 149 0.10 22.77 -1.48
CA ASP A 149 0.91 22.87 -2.69
C ASP A 149 1.55 21.53 -3.06
N GLN A 150 1.98 20.75 -2.07
CA GLN A 150 2.57 19.44 -2.29
C GLN A 150 1.56 18.38 -2.75
N ILE A 151 0.38 18.32 -2.13
CA ILE A 151 -0.58 17.24 -2.37
C ILE A 151 -1.72 17.63 -3.31
N GLY A 152 -1.96 18.94 -3.51
CA GLY A 152 -3.10 19.47 -4.26
C GLY A 152 -3.27 18.88 -5.66
N PRO A 153 -2.22 18.87 -6.51
CA PRO A 153 -2.34 18.35 -7.88
C PRO A 153 -2.73 16.87 -7.95
N ILE A 154 -2.08 16.02 -7.14
CA ILE A 154 -2.38 14.58 -7.13
C ILE A 154 -3.73 14.31 -6.48
N LEU A 155 -4.07 15.05 -5.43
CA LEU A 155 -5.37 14.92 -4.79
C LEU A 155 -6.50 15.34 -5.74
N ALA A 156 -6.30 16.40 -6.55
CA ALA A 156 -7.26 16.83 -7.57
C ALA A 156 -7.46 15.75 -8.64
N SER A 157 -6.36 15.26 -9.24
CA SER A 157 -6.38 14.21 -10.26
C SER A 157 -6.96 12.90 -9.72
N GLY A 158 -6.49 12.44 -8.56
CA GLY A 158 -6.90 11.18 -7.94
C GLY A 158 -8.35 11.18 -7.45
N THR A 159 -8.86 12.31 -6.94
CA THR A 159 -10.28 12.42 -6.53
C THR A 159 -11.20 12.83 -7.67
N LYS A 160 -10.67 13.10 -8.86
CA LYS A 160 -11.39 13.68 -10.00
C LYS A 160 -12.18 14.94 -9.59
N GLY A 161 -11.60 15.74 -8.70
CA GLY A 161 -12.21 16.98 -8.21
C GLY A 161 -13.40 16.81 -7.26
N ASN A 162 -13.60 15.63 -6.65
CA ASN A 162 -14.73 15.38 -5.75
C ASN A 162 -14.47 15.99 -4.35
N PRO A 163 -15.23 17.04 -3.92
CA PRO A 163 -14.97 17.75 -2.67
C PRO A 163 -15.13 16.88 -1.41
N ARG A 164 -16.04 15.90 -1.43
CA ARG A 164 -16.27 14.96 -0.33
C ARG A 164 -15.09 14.02 -0.16
N GLN A 165 -14.54 13.51 -1.27
CA GLN A 165 -13.36 12.66 -1.23
C GLN A 165 -12.12 13.43 -0.76
N ILE A 166 -11.94 14.67 -1.22
CA ILE A 166 -10.87 15.58 -0.77
C ILE A 166 -10.96 15.79 0.75
N LYS A 167 -12.13 16.19 1.26
CA LYS A 167 -12.34 16.39 2.71
C LYS A 167 -12.11 15.10 3.50
N ARG A 168 -12.59 13.95 3.01
CA ARG A 168 -12.36 12.65 3.65
C ARG A 168 -10.87 12.33 3.73
N PHE A 169 -10.11 12.57 2.66
CA PHE A 169 -8.66 12.37 2.65
C PHE A 169 -7.98 13.21 3.75
N LEU A 170 -8.25 14.52 3.81
CA LEU A 170 -7.65 15.42 4.79
C LEU A 170 -8.07 15.06 6.23
N ASN A 171 -9.33 14.72 6.45
CA ASN A 171 -9.80 14.28 7.77
C ASN A 171 -9.10 12.99 8.21
N THR A 172 -8.91 12.02 7.31
CA THR A 172 -8.15 10.80 7.61
C THR A 172 -6.69 11.12 7.91
N LEU A 173 -6.08 12.05 7.17
CA LEU A 173 -4.70 12.47 7.38
C LEU A 173 -4.50 13.07 8.78
N VAL A 174 -5.35 14.03 9.16
CA VAL A 174 -5.34 14.66 10.49
C VAL A 174 -5.63 13.66 11.60
N LEU A 175 -6.61 12.77 11.40
CA LEU A 175 -6.93 11.72 12.37
C LEU A 175 -5.75 10.78 12.61
N ARG A 176 -5.05 10.39 11.55
CA ARG A 176 -3.88 9.52 11.61
C ARG A 176 -2.71 10.18 12.34
N GLN A 177 -2.44 11.45 12.05
CA GLN A 177 -1.42 12.23 12.80
C GLN A 177 -1.75 12.28 14.30
N ARG A 178 -2.98 12.68 14.66
CA ARG A 178 -3.42 12.74 16.06
C ARG A 178 -3.38 11.37 16.76
N THR A 179 -3.63 10.29 16.01
CA THR A 179 -3.51 8.92 16.52
C THR A 179 -2.06 8.57 16.84
N ALA A 180 -1.10 8.99 16.01
CA ALA A 180 0.33 8.77 16.28
C ALA A 180 0.78 9.56 17.52
N GLU A 181 0.38 10.83 17.62
CA GLU A 181 0.63 11.70 18.78
C GLU A 181 0.06 11.08 20.06
N ALA A 182 -1.21 10.66 20.05
CA ALA A 182 -1.85 10.03 21.21
C ALA A 182 -1.22 8.70 21.63
N ARG A 183 -0.56 7.99 20.70
CA ARG A 183 0.16 6.74 20.97
C ARG A 183 1.63 6.96 21.37
N GLY A 184 2.12 8.20 21.37
CA GLY A 184 3.46 8.56 21.82
C GLY A 184 4.57 8.42 20.78
N PHE A 185 4.25 8.29 19.49
CA PHE A 185 5.24 8.24 18.39
C PHE A 185 4.95 9.30 17.31
N GLY A 186 4.25 10.38 17.67
CA GLY A 186 3.91 11.46 16.74
C GLY A 186 5.14 12.10 16.08
N ASP A 187 6.25 12.20 16.81
CA ASP A 187 7.51 12.76 16.30
C ASP A 187 8.13 11.94 15.15
N ASP A 188 7.80 10.64 15.08
CA ASP A 188 8.25 9.75 14.01
C ASP A 188 7.39 9.88 12.74
N VAL A 189 6.26 10.59 12.81
CA VAL A 189 5.28 10.72 11.72
C VAL A 189 5.23 12.14 11.19
N LYS A 190 5.98 12.40 10.12
CA LYS A 190 5.97 13.68 9.41
C LYS A 190 4.74 13.78 8.51
N LEU A 191 3.92 14.83 8.70
CA LEU A 191 2.68 15.03 7.94
C LEU A 191 2.85 15.00 6.41
N PRO A 192 3.88 15.61 5.80
CA PRO A 192 4.11 15.52 4.35
C PRO A 192 4.39 14.10 3.85
N VAL A 193 5.13 13.31 4.62
CA VAL A 193 5.48 11.92 4.31
C VAL A 193 4.23 11.05 4.38
N LEU A 194 3.46 11.19 5.47
CA LEU A 194 2.18 10.51 5.65
C LEU A 194 1.21 10.84 4.50
N ALA A 195 1.12 12.10 4.10
CA ALA A 195 0.24 12.51 3.02
C ALA A 195 0.66 11.90 1.67
N LYS A 196 1.96 11.90 1.33
CA LYS A 196 2.47 11.26 0.11
C LYS A 196 2.16 9.76 0.08
N LEU A 197 2.37 9.05 1.18
CA LEU A 197 2.04 7.64 1.31
C LEU A 197 0.53 7.39 1.19
N MET A 198 -0.30 8.23 1.80
CA MET A 198 -1.76 8.13 1.70
C MET A 198 -2.28 8.36 0.27
N LEU A 199 -1.61 9.19 -0.53
CA LEU A 199 -1.94 9.34 -1.95
C LEU A 199 -1.71 8.03 -2.71
N ALA A 200 -0.58 7.35 -2.46
CA ALA A 200 -0.31 6.03 -3.04
C ALA A 200 -1.33 5.00 -2.54
N GLU A 201 -1.60 4.93 -1.24
CA GLU A 201 -2.57 4.00 -0.65
C GLU A 201 -3.96 4.15 -1.29
N ARG A 202 -4.38 5.39 -1.57
CA ARG A 202 -5.72 5.68 -2.06
C ARG A 202 -5.86 5.51 -3.57
N PHE A 203 -4.87 5.94 -4.34
CA PHE A 203 -4.99 6.07 -5.81
C PHE A 203 -4.09 5.09 -6.57
N ILE A 204 -3.08 4.53 -5.92
CA ILE A 204 -2.13 3.56 -6.51
C ILE A 204 -1.93 2.38 -5.53
N PRO A 205 -2.98 1.61 -5.16
CA PRO A 205 -2.90 0.63 -4.08
C PRO A 205 -1.80 -0.42 -4.29
N ARG A 206 -1.56 -0.80 -5.54
CA ARG A 206 -0.50 -1.76 -5.90
C ARG A 206 0.90 -1.25 -5.56
N LEU A 207 1.18 0.02 -5.87
CA LEU A 207 2.46 0.66 -5.50
C LEU A 207 2.60 0.73 -3.98
N PHE A 208 1.54 1.15 -3.29
CA PHE A 208 1.56 1.24 -1.83
C PHE A 208 1.82 -0.11 -1.17
N ASP A 209 1.15 -1.17 -1.62
CA ASP A 209 1.37 -2.53 -1.10
C ASP A 209 2.80 -3.01 -1.35
N GLN A 210 3.39 -2.71 -2.52
CA GLN A 210 4.79 -3.04 -2.82
C GLN A 210 5.78 -2.28 -1.93
N ILE A 211 5.57 -0.97 -1.73
CA ILE A 211 6.37 -0.15 -0.82
C ILE A 211 6.24 -0.67 0.62
N ALA A 212 5.01 -0.95 1.06
CA ALA A 212 4.72 -1.42 2.41
C ALA A 212 5.35 -2.79 2.70
N ALA A 213 5.26 -3.72 1.75
CA ALA A 213 5.89 -5.04 1.88
C ALA A 213 7.43 -4.93 1.94
N ALA A 214 8.03 -4.13 1.06
CA ALA A 214 9.48 -3.93 1.04
C ALA A 214 9.97 -3.28 2.35
N ALA A 215 9.31 -2.22 2.81
CA ALA A 215 9.64 -1.53 4.04
C ALA A 215 9.42 -2.39 5.30
N ALA A 216 8.36 -3.22 5.34
CA ALA A 216 8.11 -4.12 6.46
C ALA A 216 9.14 -5.25 6.56
N ALA A 217 9.68 -5.71 5.42
CA ALA A 217 10.71 -6.74 5.36
C ALA A 217 12.13 -6.20 5.66
N ALA A 218 12.37 -4.90 5.43
CA ALA A 218 13.67 -4.28 5.63
C ALA A 218 13.96 -4.00 7.13
N PRO A 219 15.15 -4.34 7.66
CA PRO A 219 15.50 -4.09 9.06
C PRO A 219 15.45 -2.62 9.47
N ASP A 220 15.77 -1.72 8.52
CA ASP A 220 15.78 -0.27 8.68
C ASP A 220 14.45 0.39 8.30
N GLY A 221 13.45 -0.39 7.88
CA GLY A 221 12.13 0.12 7.50
C GLY A 221 12.08 0.88 6.17
N LYS A 222 13.15 0.84 5.38
CA LYS A 222 13.26 1.57 4.11
C LYS A 222 12.82 0.72 2.92
N CYS A 223 12.39 1.39 1.84
CA CYS A 223 12.10 0.74 0.57
C CYS A 223 13.28 0.98 -0.41
N PRO A 224 14.06 -0.06 -0.76
CA PRO A 224 15.32 0.10 -1.50
C PRO A 224 15.19 0.81 -2.86
N ASP A 225 14.10 0.54 -3.60
CA ASP A 225 13.89 1.07 -4.94
C ASP A 225 13.29 2.48 -4.95
N LEU A 226 12.85 3.00 -3.79
CA LEU A 226 12.07 4.23 -3.71
C LEU A 226 12.93 5.48 -3.93
N ALA A 227 14.14 5.51 -3.39
CA ALA A 227 15.07 6.62 -3.61
C ALA A 227 15.45 6.75 -5.10
N ALA A 228 15.66 5.62 -5.79
CA ALA A 228 15.96 5.60 -7.22
C ALA A 228 14.76 6.07 -8.08
N LEU A 229 13.55 5.67 -7.71
CA LEU A 229 12.32 6.14 -8.37
C LEU A 229 12.14 7.66 -8.24
N GLU A 230 12.34 8.22 -7.03
CA GLU A 230 12.19 9.65 -6.78
C GLU A 230 13.26 10.47 -7.49
N ALA A 231 14.51 10.00 -7.51
CA ALA A 231 15.59 10.63 -8.27
C ALA A 231 15.30 10.65 -9.78
N ALA A 232 14.84 9.53 -10.34
CA ALA A 232 14.51 9.44 -11.75
C ALA A 232 13.30 10.31 -12.15
N ALA A 233 12.36 10.53 -11.23
CA ALA A 233 11.19 11.38 -11.45
C ALA A 233 11.49 12.89 -11.34
N THR A 234 12.49 13.26 -10.53
CA THR A 234 12.89 14.66 -10.29
C THR A 234 14.05 15.12 -11.18
N ALA A 235 14.76 14.21 -11.84
CA ALA A 235 15.77 14.53 -12.85
C ALA A 235 15.15 15.32 -14.02
N THR A 236 15.54 16.59 -14.14
CA THR A 236 15.21 17.44 -15.31
C THR A 236 15.86 16.87 -16.57
N GLU A 237 15.25 17.10 -17.75
CA GLU A 237 15.72 16.54 -19.04
C GLU A 237 17.17 16.92 -19.41
N ASP A 238 17.77 17.92 -18.76
CA ASP A 238 19.18 18.30 -18.92
C ASP A 238 20.19 17.32 -18.29
N ASP A 239 19.74 16.38 -17.44
CA ASP A 239 20.61 15.42 -16.73
C ASP A 239 20.52 13.98 -17.30
N LYS A 240 19.81 13.79 -18.43
CA LYS A 240 19.89 12.53 -19.18
C LYS A 240 21.25 12.47 -19.88
N PRO A 241 22.06 11.40 -19.68
CA PRO A 241 23.26 11.21 -20.48
C PRO A 241 22.83 11.16 -21.95
N LYS A 242 23.32 12.11 -22.76
CA LYS A 242 23.19 12.04 -24.22
C LYS A 242 23.62 10.64 -24.66
N ALA A 243 22.68 9.86 -25.16
CA ALA A 243 22.96 8.59 -25.81
C ALA A 243 24.02 8.85 -26.90
N LYS A 244 25.27 8.45 -26.61
CA LYS A 244 26.36 8.55 -27.58
C LYS A 244 26.03 7.61 -28.73
N ALA A 245 25.61 8.20 -29.84
CA ALA A 245 25.66 7.56 -31.14
C ALA A 245 27.09 7.08 -31.38
N SER A 246 27.22 5.79 -31.64
CA SER A 246 28.46 5.10 -31.98
C SER A 246 28.97 5.60 -33.33
N LYS A 247 30.23 6.06 -33.37
CA LYS A 247 31.10 5.93 -34.55
C LYS A 247 32.55 5.64 -34.13
N PRO A 248 33.31 4.89 -34.94
CA PRO A 248 34.52 4.20 -34.50
C PRO A 248 35.82 4.92 -34.87
N GLY A 249 36.86 4.72 -34.06
CA GLY A 249 38.27 4.71 -34.48
C GLY A 249 39.17 5.84 -33.97
N GLY A 250 40.30 5.46 -33.32
CA GLY A 250 41.56 6.20 -33.43
C GLY A 250 42.24 6.73 -32.14
N LYS A 251 42.99 5.84 -31.48
CA LYS A 251 44.29 5.96 -30.74
C LYS A 251 44.83 7.27 -30.10
N ASP A 252 45.36 7.01 -28.89
CA ASP A 252 46.56 7.52 -28.19
C ASP A 252 46.55 8.87 -27.43
N GLY A 253 46.92 8.81 -26.14
CA GLY A 253 47.27 9.97 -25.30
C GLY A 253 47.09 9.77 -23.80
N GLU A 254 48.16 9.37 -23.11
CA GLU A 254 48.30 9.08 -21.67
C GLU A 254 48.45 10.36 -20.81
N ALA A 255 47.76 10.45 -19.64
CA ALA A 255 48.27 11.11 -18.42
C ALA A 255 47.27 10.98 -17.24
N ALA A 256 47.79 10.57 -16.08
CA ALA A 256 47.08 10.30 -14.83
C ALA A 256 46.92 11.52 -13.91
N LYS A 257 45.80 11.60 -13.13
CA LYS A 257 45.81 11.67 -11.64
C LYS A 257 44.42 11.83 -10.99
N ALA A 258 44.25 11.02 -9.93
CA ALA A 258 43.52 11.21 -8.66
C ALA A 258 41.97 11.31 -8.64
N ALA A 259 41.37 10.25 -8.12
CA ALA A 259 39.96 10.14 -7.70
C ALA A 259 39.73 10.66 -6.27
N PRO A 260 38.47 10.99 -5.93
CA PRO A 260 37.85 10.50 -4.71
C PRO A 260 36.77 9.46 -5.08
N LYS A 261 36.81 8.33 -4.36
CA LYS A 261 35.87 7.21 -4.46
C LYS A 261 34.47 7.68 -4.02
N LEU A 262 33.49 7.59 -4.91
CA LEU A 262 32.10 7.32 -4.55
C LEU A 262 31.91 5.81 -4.65
N GLU A 263 31.49 5.19 -3.54
CA GLU A 263 31.14 3.78 -3.50
C GLU A 263 30.00 3.51 -4.47
N ALA A 264 30.30 2.81 -5.56
CA ALA A 264 29.30 2.30 -6.48
C ALA A 264 28.55 1.14 -5.79
N VAL A 265 27.40 1.44 -5.20
CA VAL A 265 26.39 0.42 -4.90
C VAL A 265 25.92 -0.13 -6.24
N LYS A 266 26.30 -1.36 -6.54
CA LYS A 266 25.81 -2.13 -7.68
C LYS A 266 24.31 -2.37 -7.50
N THR A 267 23.48 -1.52 -8.09
CA THR A 267 22.06 -1.84 -8.31
C THR A 267 21.99 -2.79 -9.51
N THR A 268 21.88 -4.07 -9.21
CA THR A 268 21.13 -5.00 -10.08
C THR A 268 19.78 -4.34 -10.29
N GLU A 269 19.46 -3.90 -11.52
CA GLU A 269 18.18 -3.23 -11.81
C GLU A 269 17.03 -4.11 -11.30
N SER A 270 16.41 -3.68 -10.20
CA SER A 270 15.26 -4.36 -9.63
C SER A 270 14.14 -4.34 -10.69
N ALA A 271 13.62 -5.51 -11.05
CA ALA A 271 12.49 -5.61 -11.98
C ALA A 271 11.29 -4.77 -11.51
N LEU A 272 11.16 -4.58 -10.19
CA LEU A 272 10.16 -3.73 -9.55
C LEU A 272 10.36 -2.24 -9.90
N LEU A 273 11.60 -1.75 -9.85
CA LEU A 273 11.93 -0.38 -10.25
C LEU A 273 11.64 -0.15 -11.74
N GLY A 274 11.95 -1.11 -12.59
CA GLY A 274 11.61 -1.07 -14.02
C GLY A 274 10.11 -0.95 -14.27
N GLU A 275 9.30 -1.72 -13.53
CA GLU A 275 7.84 -1.61 -13.55
C GLU A 275 7.37 -0.20 -13.14
N TRP A 276 7.89 0.32 -12.03
CA TRP A 276 7.51 1.65 -11.52
C TRP A 276 7.84 2.76 -12.51
N LEU A 277 9.03 2.72 -13.11
CA LEU A 277 9.48 3.68 -14.12
C LEU A 277 8.74 3.56 -15.46
N SER A 278 7.96 2.50 -15.69
CA SER A 278 7.12 2.40 -16.88
C SER A 278 5.76 3.11 -16.73
N SER A 279 5.30 3.33 -15.48
CA SER A 279 3.97 3.86 -15.20
C SER A 279 3.94 5.39 -15.08
N PRO A 280 3.18 6.11 -15.94
CA PRO A 280 3.03 7.56 -15.85
C PRO A 280 2.41 8.02 -14.52
N VAL A 281 1.50 7.22 -13.96
CA VAL A 281 0.81 7.53 -12.70
C VAL A 281 1.78 7.43 -11.52
N ILE A 282 2.66 6.42 -11.52
CA ILE A 282 3.69 6.25 -10.48
C ILE A 282 4.72 7.36 -10.58
N LYS A 283 5.13 7.75 -11.79
CA LYS A 283 6.01 8.92 -11.99
C LYS A 283 5.40 10.21 -11.47
N ALA A 284 4.14 10.48 -11.80
CA ALA A 284 3.44 11.67 -11.31
C ALA A 284 3.34 11.68 -9.77
N TRP A 285 3.23 10.52 -9.12
CA TRP A 285 3.31 10.41 -7.67
C TRP A 285 4.73 10.62 -7.14
N ALA A 286 5.74 10.10 -7.83
CA ALA A 286 7.14 10.26 -7.44
C ALA A 286 7.60 11.73 -7.52
N THR A 287 7.00 12.57 -8.40
CA THR A 287 7.30 14.01 -8.49
C THR A 287 6.73 14.85 -7.35
N VAL A 288 5.94 14.28 -6.41
CA VAL A 288 5.55 15.00 -5.19
C VAL A 288 6.83 15.43 -4.45
N PRO A 289 7.00 16.72 -4.12
CA PRO A 289 8.27 17.26 -3.60
C PRO A 289 8.82 16.58 -2.34
N THR A 290 7.96 15.92 -1.56
CA THR A 290 8.36 15.17 -0.37
C THR A 290 9.13 13.92 -0.77
N ILE A 291 10.44 13.87 -0.50
CA ILE A 291 11.29 12.69 -0.72
C ILE A 291 11.14 11.74 0.48
N ILE A 292 10.90 10.45 0.21
CA ILE A 292 10.65 9.44 1.24
C ILE A 292 11.51 8.17 1.08
N GLY A 293 12.37 8.10 0.08
CA GLY A 293 13.22 6.92 -0.18
C GLY A 293 14.16 6.53 0.96
N GLU A 294 14.59 7.49 1.78
CA GLU A 294 15.51 7.26 2.91
C GLU A 294 14.83 7.28 4.28
N GLU A 295 13.50 7.41 4.34
CA GLU A 295 12.75 7.47 5.59
C GLU A 295 12.34 6.06 6.06
N ASP A 296 12.33 5.85 7.37
CA ASP A 296 11.74 4.63 7.95
C ASP A 296 10.22 4.71 7.82
N LEU A 297 9.64 3.82 7.02
CA LEU A 297 8.21 3.87 6.70
C LEU A 297 7.34 3.14 7.73
N ARG A 298 7.93 2.41 8.69
CA ARG A 298 7.18 1.58 9.64
C ARG A 298 6.19 2.36 10.51
N PRO A 299 6.53 3.54 11.08
CA PRO A 299 5.56 4.33 11.86
C PRO A 299 4.33 4.72 11.03
N TYR A 300 4.53 5.05 9.75
CA TYR A 300 3.47 5.42 8.82
C TYR A 300 2.56 4.23 8.46
N LEU A 301 3.15 3.07 8.20
CA LEU A 301 2.41 1.83 7.92
C LEU A 301 1.59 1.39 9.15
N PHE A 302 2.11 1.60 10.35
CA PHE A 302 1.42 1.25 11.59
C PHE A 302 0.18 2.12 11.82
N VAL A 303 0.27 3.40 11.51
CA VAL A 303 -0.89 4.32 11.56
C VAL A 303 -1.90 4.02 10.44
N ALA A 304 -1.45 3.47 9.31
CA ALA A 304 -2.30 3.03 8.20
C ALA A 304 -2.99 1.67 8.44
N LYS A 305 -2.75 1.01 9.58
CA LYS A 305 -3.23 -0.35 9.92
C LYS A 305 -4.75 -0.54 9.93
N ASP A 306 -5.54 0.54 9.92
CA ASP A 306 -7.01 0.51 9.84
C ASP A 306 -7.54 -0.27 8.61
N ARG A 307 -6.76 -0.38 7.53
CA ARG A 307 -7.15 -1.13 6.33
C ARG A 307 -6.51 -2.51 6.18
N LYS A 308 -5.26 -2.67 6.61
CA LYS A 308 -4.47 -3.89 6.42
C LYS A 308 -3.35 -3.96 7.46
N ASP A 309 -3.13 -5.15 8.02
CA ASP A 309 -2.04 -5.37 8.98
C ASP A 309 -0.73 -5.70 8.28
N TYR A 310 0.05 -4.67 7.95
CA TYR A 310 1.32 -4.80 7.23
C TYR A 310 2.44 -5.49 8.03
N PHE A 311 2.28 -5.62 9.35
CA PHE A 311 3.25 -6.28 10.23
C PHE A 311 2.82 -7.70 10.63
N GLY A 312 1.63 -8.12 10.22
CA GLY A 312 1.15 -9.49 10.45
C GLY A 312 1.84 -10.48 9.51
N ALA A 313 2.07 -11.71 9.98
CA ALA A 313 2.74 -12.77 9.22
C ALA A 313 2.13 -12.98 7.82
N ALA A 314 0.79 -12.87 7.70
CA ALA A 314 0.10 -13.01 6.42
C ALA A 314 0.37 -11.87 5.43
N SER A 315 0.64 -10.64 5.89
CA SER A 315 0.91 -9.49 5.01
C SER A 315 2.37 -9.39 4.59
N VAL A 316 3.30 -9.86 5.42
CA VAL A 316 4.73 -9.97 5.07
C VAL A 316 4.93 -11.02 3.98
N LEU A 317 4.18 -12.12 4.04
CA LEU A 317 4.29 -13.22 3.07
C LEU A 317 3.60 -12.94 1.73
N GLY A 318 2.57 -12.09 1.69
CA GLY A 318 1.85 -11.76 0.46
C GLY A 318 1.36 -13.01 -0.29
N HIS A 319 1.83 -13.21 -1.53
CA HIS A 319 1.50 -14.39 -2.33
C HIS A 319 2.06 -15.71 -1.75
N LEU A 320 3.13 -15.63 -0.96
CA LEU A 320 3.75 -16.77 -0.28
C LEU A 320 2.89 -17.28 0.89
N ALA A 321 1.91 -16.50 1.36
CA ALA A 321 1.01 -16.93 2.43
C ALA A 321 0.26 -18.21 2.04
N ALA A 322 -0.20 -18.31 0.79
CA ALA A 322 -0.87 -19.50 0.27
C ALA A 322 0.09 -20.71 0.22
N VAL A 323 1.35 -20.47 -0.15
CA VAL A 323 2.39 -21.52 -0.15
C VAL A 323 2.64 -22.01 1.27
N VAL A 324 2.77 -21.10 2.25
CA VAL A 324 2.93 -21.45 3.66
C VAL A 324 1.75 -22.29 4.15
N GLU A 325 0.49 -21.90 3.88
CA GLU A 325 -0.68 -22.72 4.25
C GLU A 325 -0.63 -24.13 3.66
N GLN A 326 -0.24 -24.26 2.39
CA GLN A 326 -0.11 -25.57 1.73
C GLN A 326 0.98 -26.46 2.35
N LEU A 327 2.06 -25.87 2.88
CA LEU A 327 3.12 -26.59 3.58
C LEU A 327 2.68 -27.20 4.92
N PHE A 328 1.57 -26.71 5.51
CA PHE A 328 0.94 -27.32 6.70
C PHE A 328 -0.08 -28.42 6.34
N GLY A 329 -0.23 -28.75 5.05
CA GLY A 329 -1.05 -29.87 4.58
C GLY A 329 -0.48 -31.25 4.93
N GLY A 330 -1.21 -32.31 4.54
CA GLY A 330 -0.76 -33.69 4.76
C GLY A 330 0.51 -34.05 3.98
N LYS A 331 1.32 -34.98 4.49
CA LYS A 331 2.63 -35.38 3.91
C LYS A 331 2.61 -35.62 2.39
N LEU A 332 1.57 -36.28 1.88
CA LEU A 332 1.43 -36.59 0.46
C LEU A 332 1.17 -35.33 -0.40
N ALA A 333 0.35 -34.41 0.11
CA ALA A 333 0.03 -33.15 -0.58
C ALA A 333 1.27 -32.25 -0.67
N VAL A 334 2.03 -32.18 0.42
CA VAL A 334 3.27 -31.40 0.50
C VAL A 334 4.34 -31.93 -0.45
N GLN A 335 4.48 -33.25 -0.61
CA GLN A 335 5.43 -33.82 -1.58
C GLN A 335 5.12 -33.43 -3.02
N GLY A 336 3.84 -33.23 -3.36
CA GLY A 336 3.43 -32.75 -4.68
C GLY A 336 3.89 -31.32 -5.00
N LEU A 337 4.25 -30.52 -3.99
CA LEU A 337 4.66 -29.12 -4.14
C LEU A 337 6.15 -28.96 -4.46
N GLU A 338 6.95 -30.02 -4.48
CA GLU A 338 8.42 -29.92 -4.66
C GLU A 338 8.81 -29.15 -5.93
N ALA A 339 8.08 -29.36 -7.04
CA ALA A 339 8.35 -28.68 -8.30
C ALA A 339 8.06 -27.18 -8.24
N ASP A 340 7.00 -26.79 -7.54
CA ASP A 340 6.62 -25.38 -7.38
C ASP A 340 7.52 -24.67 -6.38
N LEU A 341 7.91 -25.32 -5.30
CA LEU A 341 8.86 -24.77 -4.33
C LEU A 341 10.22 -24.49 -4.96
N LYS A 342 10.70 -25.33 -5.89
CA LYS A 342 11.95 -25.10 -6.65
C LYS A 342 11.92 -23.82 -7.51
N ARG A 343 10.73 -23.29 -7.83
CA ARG A 343 10.58 -22.06 -8.63
C ARG A 343 10.70 -20.79 -7.80
N LEU A 344 10.61 -20.88 -6.47
CA LEU A 344 10.77 -19.72 -5.58
C LEU A 344 12.19 -19.16 -5.70
N ALA A 345 12.31 -17.83 -5.64
CA ALA A 345 13.62 -17.21 -5.54
C ALA A 345 14.25 -17.52 -4.15
N PRO A 346 15.59 -17.58 -4.03
CA PRO A 346 16.25 -17.81 -2.73
C PRO A 346 15.75 -16.95 -1.56
N PRO A 347 15.53 -15.62 -1.70
CA PRO A 347 14.98 -14.82 -0.61
C PRO A 347 13.53 -15.16 -0.25
N GLU A 348 12.70 -15.57 -1.22
CA GLU A 348 11.32 -16.00 -0.99
C GLU A 348 11.29 -17.35 -0.24
N ALA A 349 12.19 -18.26 -0.60
CA ALA A 349 12.33 -19.55 0.08
C ALA A 349 12.73 -19.38 1.56
N ALA A 350 13.63 -18.43 1.86
CA ALA A 350 14.00 -18.09 3.24
C ALA A 350 12.82 -17.49 4.02
N GLN A 351 12.02 -16.60 3.40
CA GLN A 351 10.81 -16.05 4.04
C GLN A 351 9.76 -17.13 4.35
N VAL A 352 9.53 -18.07 3.41
CA VAL A 352 8.65 -19.22 3.62
C VAL A 352 9.18 -20.10 4.75
N PHE A 353 10.49 -20.36 4.78
CA PHE A 353 11.14 -21.15 5.83
C PHE A 353 10.90 -20.54 7.21
N GLU A 354 11.18 -19.24 7.37
CA GLU A 354 10.98 -18.50 8.63
C GLU A 354 9.52 -18.49 9.09
N ALA A 355 8.57 -18.34 8.16
CA ALA A 355 7.15 -18.39 8.47
C ALA A 355 6.68 -19.78 8.95
N VAL A 356 7.13 -20.85 8.29
CA VAL A 356 6.83 -22.24 8.70
C VAL A 356 7.47 -22.53 10.05
N ARG A 357 8.74 -22.14 10.23
CA ARG A 357 9.47 -22.27 11.50
C ARG A 357 8.73 -21.61 12.65
N GLY A 358 8.34 -20.34 12.48
CA GLY A 358 7.65 -19.58 13.53
C GLY A 358 6.33 -20.21 13.97
N ARG A 359 5.57 -20.78 13.02
CA ARG A 359 4.32 -21.50 13.33
C ARG A 359 4.56 -22.84 14.04
N ILE A 360 5.61 -23.57 13.67
CA ILE A 360 5.99 -24.82 14.34
C ILE A 360 6.41 -24.53 15.79
N VAL A 361 7.23 -23.51 16.04
CA VAL A 361 7.65 -23.14 17.39
C VAL A 361 6.50 -22.59 18.23
N GLY A 362 5.55 -21.88 17.60
CA GLY A 362 4.36 -21.37 18.27
C GLY A 362 3.33 -22.44 18.63
N ALA A 363 3.46 -23.67 18.14
CA ALA A 363 2.64 -24.80 18.56
C ALA A 363 3.23 -25.39 19.85
N ASP A 364 2.52 -25.27 20.98
CA ASP A 364 2.97 -25.70 22.32
C ASP A 364 3.32 -27.20 22.47
N ALA A 365 3.12 -28.02 21.43
CA ALA A 365 3.36 -29.45 21.42
C ALA A 365 4.51 -29.84 20.46
N ILE A 366 5.73 -29.93 21.00
CA ILE A 366 6.95 -30.36 20.26
C ILE A 366 7.29 -31.85 20.55
N GLU A 367 6.52 -32.50 21.41
CA GLU A 367 6.66 -33.92 21.80
C GLU A 367 6.24 -34.87 20.67
N THR A 368 5.30 -34.45 19.82
CA THR A 368 4.86 -35.16 18.61
C THR A 368 5.27 -34.36 17.38
N GLU A 369 5.32 -35.00 16.20
CA GLU A 369 5.69 -34.32 14.94
C GLU A 369 4.68 -33.20 14.63
N PRO A 370 5.07 -31.91 14.72
CA PRO A 370 4.13 -30.84 14.46
C PRO A 370 3.79 -30.75 12.96
N PRO A 371 2.56 -30.32 12.62
CA PRO A 371 2.21 -30.04 11.22
C PRO A 371 3.15 -28.98 10.65
N GLY A 372 3.54 -29.13 9.38
CA GLY A 372 4.51 -28.26 8.71
C GLY A 372 5.95 -28.79 8.66
N THR A 373 6.32 -29.79 9.48
CA THR A 373 7.66 -30.42 9.46
C THR A 373 7.99 -31.10 8.13
N ALA A 374 7.04 -31.87 7.60
CA ALA A 374 7.15 -32.44 6.25
C ALA A 374 7.26 -31.33 5.18
N GLY A 375 6.56 -30.21 5.38
CA GLY A 375 6.68 -28.99 4.57
C GLY A 375 8.10 -28.45 4.53
N LEU A 376 8.67 -28.29 5.72
CA LEU A 376 10.04 -27.83 5.92
C LEU A 376 11.05 -28.75 5.22
N ALA A 377 10.88 -30.07 5.34
CA ALA A 377 11.75 -31.05 4.69
C ALA A 377 11.72 -30.94 3.16
N VAL A 378 10.54 -30.77 2.56
CA VAL A 378 10.40 -30.62 1.10
C VAL A 378 10.94 -29.25 0.63
N LEU A 379 10.72 -28.18 1.39
CA LEU A 379 11.27 -26.85 1.10
C LEU A 379 12.81 -26.85 1.09
N VAL A 380 13.45 -27.42 2.11
CA VAL A 380 14.92 -27.49 2.19
C VAL A 380 15.49 -28.46 1.14
N LYS A 381 14.75 -29.52 0.78
CA LYS A 381 15.13 -30.39 -0.35
C LYS A 381 15.10 -29.64 -1.69
N ALA A 382 14.14 -28.73 -1.87
CA ALA A 382 14.06 -27.88 -3.06
C ALA A 382 15.14 -26.79 -3.08
N HIS A 383 15.53 -26.26 -1.90
CA HIS A 383 16.51 -25.19 -1.72
C HIS A 383 17.63 -25.61 -0.75
N PRO A 384 18.71 -26.25 -1.25
CA PRO A 384 19.82 -26.74 -0.44
C PRO A 384 20.49 -25.69 0.45
N THR A 385 20.45 -24.41 0.05
CA THR A 385 21.01 -23.29 0.82
C THR A 385 20.40 -23.11 2.21
N LEU A 386 19.18 -23.64 2.43
CA LEU A 386 18.47 -23.57 3.72
C LEU A 386 18.86 -24.69 4.70
N GLN A 387 19.77 -25.61 4.32
CA GLN A 387 20.20 -26.69 5.20
C GLN A 387 20.86 -26.18 6.49
N GLY A 388 21.59 -25.05 6.42
CA GLY A 388 22.17 -24.40 7.60
C GLY A 388 21.08 -23.92 8.56
N GLU A 389 20.09 -23.18 8.04
CA GLU A 389 18.97 -22.65 8.83
C GLU A 389 18.10 -23.75 9.45
N LEU A 390 17.96 -24.90 8.78
CA LEU A 390 17.30 -26.08 9.33
C LEU A 390 18.01 -26.60 10.58
N VAL A 391 19.34 -26.66 10.55
CA VAL A 391 20.13 -27.11 11.71
C VAL A 391 20.06 -26.06 12.82
N ASP A 392 20.15 -24.77 12.49
CA ASP A 392 20.00 -23.66 13.44
C ASP A 392 18.62 -23.65 14.11
N PHE A 393 17.57 -24.08 13.40
CA PHE A 393 16.23 -24.27 13.98
C PHE A 393 16.18 -25.42 14.99
N LEU A 394 16.84 -26.54 14.71
CA LEU A 394 16.77 -27.74 15.56
C LEU A 394 17.62 -27.62 16.83
N GLU A 395 18.73 -26.88 16.77
CA GLU A 395 19.70 -26.73 17.86
C GLU A 395 19.13 -26.15 19.18
N PRO A 396 18.31 -25.07 19.18
CA PRO A 396 17.79 -24.45 20.40
C PRO A 396 16.53 -25.11 20.98
N LEU A 397 16.01 -26.19 20.38
CA LEU A 397 14.76 -26.81 20.84
C LEU A 397 14.90 -27.44 22.24
N PRO A 398 13.87 -27.30 23.12
CA PRO A 398 13.94 -27.74 24.51
C PRO A 398 14.01 -29.28 24.63
N ARG A 399 15.19 -29.78 24.98
CA ARG A 399 15.59 -31.21 24.98
C ARG A 399 14.69 -32.10 25.85
N ASP A 400 14.12 -31.53 26.90
CA ASP A 400 13.32 -32.26 27.90
C ASP A 400 11.90 -32.58 27.40
N ARG A 401 11.40 -31.84 26.40
CA ARG A 401 10.05 -31.96 25.82
C ARG A 401 10.08 -32.19 24.30
N LEU A 402 11.20 -32.69 23.78
CA LEU A 402 11.42 -32.87 22.35
C LEU A 402 11.14 -34.32 21.94
N GLY A 403 10.24 -34.48 20.96
CA GLY A 403 9.85 -35.78 20.43
C GLY A 403 10.90 -36.44 19.53
N PRO A 404 10.82 -37.77 19.30
CA PRO A 404 11.76 -38.52 18.45
C PRO A 404 11.73 -38.14 16.97
N TRP A 405 10.72 -37.37 16.53
CA TRP A 405 10.54 -36.96 15.14
C TRP A 405 11.70 -36.10 14.62
N VAL A 406 12.39 -35.33 15.48
CA VAL A 406 13.54 -34.50 15.06
C VAL A 406 14.74 -35.31 14.58
N CYS A 407 14.81 -36.60 14.92
CA CYS A 407 15.90 -37.46 14.51
C CYS A 407 15.71 -38.05 13.11
N VAL A 408 14.48 -38.04 12.57
CA VAL A 408 14.09 -38.77 11.35
C VAL A 408 13.52 -37.83 10.29
N GLY A 409 13.56 -38.24 9.01
CA GLY A 409 13.00 -37.47 7.90
C GLY A 409 13.97 -36.48 7.22
N TRP A 410 15.16 -36.27 7.78
CA TRP A 410 16.17 -35.33 7.23
C TRP A 410 17.23 -35.98 6.33
N GLU A 411 17.27 -37.31 6.23
CA GLU A 411 18.31 -38.06 5.50
C GLU A 411 18.32 -37.77 3.99
N GLY A 412 17.17 -37.45 3.40
CA GLY A 412 17.06 -37.05 1.99
C GLY A 412 17.31 -35.56 1.73
N VAL A 413 17.48 -34.77 2.80
CA VAL A 413 17.50 -33.30 2.79
C VAL A 413 18.89 -32.75 3.12
N LEU A 414 19.51 -33.26 4.18
CA LEU A 414 20.86 -32.88 4.60
C LEU A 414 21.92 -33.63 3.78
N LYS A 415 22.51 -32.95 2.80
CA LYS A 415 23.53 -33.50 1.89
C LYS A 415 24.86 -32.75 1.96
N GLU A 416 24.86 -31.52 2.44
CA GLU A 416 26.08 -30.72 2.56
C GLU A 416 26.93 -31.16 3.76
N GLY A 417 28.24 -31.28 3.54
CA GLY A 417 29.16 -31.84 4.53
C GLY A 417 29.14 -31.13 5.88
N GLU A 418 28.99 -29.80 5.89
CA GLU A 418 28.92 -29.00 7.12
C GLU A 418 27.60 -29.20 7.88
N ALA A 419 26.46 -29.13 7.17
CA ALA A 419 25.14 -29.32 7.77
C ALA A 419 24.96 -30.75 8.32
N VAL A 420 25.47 -31.76 7.60
CA VAL A 420 25.48 -33.16 8.07
C VAL A 420 26.31 -33.31 9.35
N GLN A 421 27.52 -32.75 9.39
CA GLN A 421 28.38 -32.81 10.58
C GLN A 421 27.77 -32.09 11.79
N ARG A 422 27.08 -30.96 11.59
CA ARG A 422 26.38 -30.25 12.67
C ARG A 422 25.18 -31.05 13.17
N PHE A 423 24.39 -31.65 12.27
CA PHE A 423 23.27 -32.50 12.65
C PHE A 423 23.71 -33.79 13.38
N ASP A 424 24.80 -34.41 12.97
CA ASP A 424 25.35 -35.58 13.67
C ASP A 424 25.82 -35.22 15.10
N ARG A 425 26.36 -34.00 15.31
CA ARG A 425 26.66 -33.47 16.65
C ARG A 425 25.39 -33.27 17.49
N LEU A 426 24.31 -32.78 16.88
CA LEU A 426 23.01 -32.68 17.56
C LEU A 426 22.48 -34.05 17.97
N LEU A 427 22.52 -35.05 17.08
CA LEU A 427 22.12 -36.43 17.40
C LEU A 427 22.95 -37.01 18.56
N GLN A 428 24.26 -36.77 18.59
CA GLN A 428 25.12 -37.24 19.70
C GLN A 428 24.74 -36.58 21.03
N THR A 429 24.38 -35.29 20.99
CA THR A 429 23.96 -34.53 22.17
C THR A 429 22.61 -35.05 22.67
N TRP A 430 21.63 -35.22 21.78
CA TRP A 430 20.32 -35.79 22.11
C TRP A 430 20.40 -37.25 22.59
N GLY A 431 21.35 -38.03 22.06
CA GLY A 431 21.63 -39.41 22.50
C GLY A 431 22.15 -39.51 23.94
N LYS A 432 22.79 -38.44 24.46
CA LYS A 432 23.33 -38.37 25.83
C LYS A 432 22.36 -37.70 26.80
N GLU A 433 21.72 -36.60 26.39
CA GLU A 433 21.03 -35.66 27.28
C GLU A 433 19.52 -35.56 27.05
N GLY A 434 18.96 -36.18 26.00
CA GLY A 434 17.53 -36.09 25.69
C GLY A 434 16.60 -36.87 26.63
N GLY A 435 15.28 -36.78 26.44
CA GLY A 435 14.31 -37.70 27.07
C GLY A 435 14.51 -39.17 26.64
N ALA A 436 13.91 -40.13 27.34
CA ALA A 436 14.13 -41.57 27.08
C ALA A 436 13.84 -41.99 25.62
N MET A 437 12.73 -41.53 25.05
CA MET A 437 12.38 -41.80 23.65
C MET A 437 13.32 -41.10 22.66
N LEU A 438 13.72 -39.86 22.95
CA LEU A 438 14.64 -39.09 22.11
C LEU A 438 16.04 -39.72 22.08
N ARG A 439 16.56 -40.19 23.24
CA ARG A 439 17.84 -40.90 23.30
C ARG A 439 17.82 -42.18 22.48
N ALA A 440 16.75 -42.96 22.56
CA ALA A 440 16.60 -44.20 21.81
C ALA A 440 16.58 -43.93 20.30
N ALA A 441 15.81 -42.93 19.85
CA ALA A 441 15.73 -42.54 18.44
C ALA A 441 17.07 -41.99 17.92
N ALA A 442 17.71 -41.07 18.65
CA ALA A 442 18.97 -40.46 18.25
C ALA A 442 20.12 -41.48 18.13
N ASN A 443 20.24 -42.40 19.10
CA ASN A 443 21.23 -43.48 19.05
C ASN A 443 20.93 -44.50 17.93
N GLY A 444 19.65 -44.75 17.63
CA GLY A 444 19.24 -45.59 16.51
C GLY A 444 19.67 -45.01 15.17
N VAL A 445 19.40 -43.72 14.94
CA VAL A 445 19.78 -43.01 13.71
C VAL A 445 21.30 -42.84 13.58
N LEU A 446 22.01 -42.60 14.68
CA LEU A 446 23.47 -42.58 14.68
C LEU A 446 24.08 -43.92 14.27
N ARG A 447 23.50 -45.05 14.74
CA ARG A 447 23.97 -46.39 14.36
C ARG A 447 23.74 -46.69 12.89
N THR A 448 22.59 -46.30 12.31
CA THR A 448 22.34 -46.50 10.88
C THR A 448 23.24 -45.62 10.02
N ARG A 449 23.55 -44.39 10.46
CA ARG A 449 24.45 -43.47 9.74
C ARG A 449 25.93 -43.86 9.84
N LEU A 450 26.37 -44.38 10.99
CA LEU A 450 27.76 -44.80 11.22
C LEU A 450 28.05 -46.25 10.78
N GLY A 451 27.05 -47.13 10.79
CA GLY A 451 27.15 -48.54 10.40
C GLY A 451 27.07 -48.81 8.90
N GLY A 452 26.96 -47.75 8.08
CA GLY A 452 26.99 -47.81 6.61
C GLY A 452 28.31 -47.36 5.97
N ARG A 453 29.39 -47.26 6.75
CA ARG A 453 30.76 -47.02 6.24
C ARG A 453 31.62 -48.26 6.31
#